data_AF-A0A484ZNQ9-F1
#
_entry.id   AF-A0A484ZNQ9-F1
#
_cell.length_a   1.000
_cell.length_b   1.000
_cell.length_c   1.000
_cell.angle_alpha   90.00
_cell.angle_beta   90.00
_cell.angle_gamma   90.00
#
_symmetry.space_group_name_H-M   'P 1'
#
loop_
_entity.id
_entity.type
_entity.pdbx_description
1 polymer ?
#
loop_
_entity_poly.entity_id
_entity_poly.type
_entity_poly.pdbx_seq_one_letter_code
_entity_poly.pdbx_strand_id
1 'polypeptide(L)'
;MNILYTNFHVAGGGGHDVYIRTLLKQSTHTAYVACPKSSYLYRSLTRDNVANVLALDFPGKLSQGVHLVTQLRRLLSIITEHQIDIIHTNGSADNRLVTYARLLSRRPFKQVFTKHNGFPVRGRYPNGAFSKPITRLFLSASRFISPSGFRFSPIRLWSSVMASIPTTGDRRSASCRQPRFD
;
A
#
# COMPACT_ATOMS: atom_id res chain seq x y z
N MET A 1 -10.00 -3.95 -8.81
CA MET A 1 -9.19 -2.81 -8.33
C MET A 1 -7.73 -3.14 -8.56
N ASN A 2 -6.93 -2.13 -8.85
CA ASN A 2 -5.49 -2.25 -9.08
C ASN A 2 -4.75 -1.81 -7.81
N ILE A 3 -4.05 -2.74 -7.17
CA ILE A 3 -3.36 -2.53 -5.89
C ILE A 3 -1.86 -2.58 -6.13
N LEU A 4 -1.14 -1.55 -5.68
CA LEU A 4 0.32 -1.47 -5.72
C LEU A 4 0.91 -1.74 -4.33
N TYR A 5 1.64 -2.83 -4.18
CA TYR A 5 2.44 -3.13 -2.99
C TYR A 5 3.86 -2.57 -3.16
N THR A 6 4.35 -1.79 -2.20
CA THR A 6 5.71 -1.24 -2.25
C THR A 6 6.66 -1.94 -1.29
N ASN A 7 7.90 -2.13 -1.73
CA ASN A 7 9.01 -2.59 -0.90
C ASN A 7 10.24 -1.72 -1.15
N PHE A 8 10.78 -1.09 -0.12
CA PHE A 8 11.93 -0.18 -0.24
C PHE A 8 13.29 -0.85 -0.06
N HIS A 9 13.33 -2.14 0.26
CA HIS A 9 14.56 -2.87 0.52
C HIS A 9 15.34 -3.15 -0.78
N VAL A 10 16.60 -2.72 -0.84
CA VAL A 10 17.51 -2.92 -1.98
C VAL A 10 18.23 -4.28 -1.99
N ALA A 11 18.13 -5.06 -0.91
CA ALA A 11 18.74 -6.39 -0.78
C ALA A 11 17.68 -7.41 -0.34
N GLY A 12 17.91 -8.16 0.74
CA GLY A 12 16.86 -8.96 1.38
C GLY A 12 15.94 -8.07 2.22
N GLY A 13 14.64 -8.12 1.97
CA GLY A 13 13.63 -7.44 2.79
C GLY A 13 13.15 -8.28 3.97
N GLY A 14 13.62 -9.53 4.09
CA GLY A 14 13.28 -10.45 5.18
C GLY A 14 11.78 -10.69 5.25
N GLY A 15 11.17 -10.37 6.40
CA GLY A 15 9.74 -10.53 6.62
C GLY A 15 8.85 -9.75 5.62
N HIS A 16 9.32 -8.63 5.08
CA HIS A 16 8.56 -7.87 4.07
C HIS A 16 8.42 -8.64 2.76
N ASP A 17 9.46 -9.37 2.35
CA ASP A 17 9.44 -10.14 1.10
C ASP A 17 8.46 -11.31 1.21
N VAL A 18 8.46 -12.00 2.35
CA VAL A 18 7.51 -13.07 2.66
C VAL A 18 6.08 -12.52 2.73
N TYR A 19 5.89 -11.41 3.42
CA TYR A 19 4.59 -10.75 3.58
C TYR A 19 3.98 -10.38 2.22
N ILE A 20 4.73 -9.70 1.36
CA ILE A 20 4.25 -9.32 0.02
C ILE A 20 3.91 -10.56 -0.81
N ARG A 21 4.73 -11.61 -0.78
CA ARG A 21 4.43 -12.86 -1.50
C ARG A 21 3.13 -13.51 -1.03
N THR A 22 2.89 -13.54 0.27
CA THR A 22 1.65 -14.06 0.83
C THR A 22 0.46 -13.23 0.38
N LEU A 23 0.58 -11.90 0.40
CA LEU A 23 -0.46 -11.00 -0.12
C LEU A 23 -0.75 -11.23 -1.61
N LEU A 24 0.27 -11.41 -2.43
CA LEU A 24 0.09 -11.70 -3.87
C LEU A 24 -0.69 -13.00 -4.09
N LYS A 25 -0.35 -14.06 -3.35
CA LYS A 25 -1.05 -15.35 -3.45
C LYS A 25 -2.51 -15.29 -3.01
N GLN A 26 -2.83 -14.42 -2.06
CA GLN A 26 -4.17 -14.28 -1.49
C GLN A 26 -4.99 -13.16 -2.14
N SER A 27 -4.39 -12.40 -3.07
CA SER A 27 -5.06 -11.27 -3.70
C SER A 27 -6.11 -11.75 -4.70
N THR A 28 -7.36 -11.34 -4.50
CA THR A 28 -8.45 -11.47 -5.48
C THR A 28 -8.52 -10.28 -6.44
N HIS A 29 -7.52 -9.40 -6.39
CA HIS A 29 -7.43 -8.17 -7.15
C HIS A 29 -6.15 -8.15 -7.98
N THR A 30 -6.11 -7.29 -9.00
CA THR A 30 -4.90 -7.08 -9.80
C THR A 30 -3.83 -6.46 -8.92
N ALA A 31 -2.80 -7.24 -8.61
CA ALA A 31 -1.71 -6.83 -7.75
C ALA A 31 -0.49 -6.44 -8.60
N TYR A 32 0.10 -5.31 -8.24
CA TYR A 32 1.36 -4.80 -8.76
C TYR A 32 2.35 -4.75 -7.61
N VAL A 33 3.64 -4.96 -7.91
CA VAL A 33 4.71 -4.86 -6.92
C VAL A 33 5.75 -3.87 -7.39
N ALA A 34 5.93 -2.77 -6.65
CA ALA A 34 7.00 -1.81 -6.87
C ALA A 34 8.15 -2.05 -5.89
N CYS A 35 9.32 -2.43 -6.40
CA CYS A 35 10.51 -2.65 -5.59
C CYS A 35 11.80 -2.36 -6.36
N PRO A 36 12.93 -2.09 -5.67
CA PRO A 36 14.22 -1.88 -6.33
C PRO A 36 14.60 -3.07 -7.20
N LYS A 37 15.12 -2.80 -8.41
CA LYS A 37 15.57 -3.86 -9.33
C LYS A 37 16.68 -4.73 -8.73
N SER A 38 17.47 -4.16 -7.82
CA SER A 38 18.53 -4.84 -7.07
C SER A 38 18.01 -5.70 -5.90
N SER A 39 16.73 -5.65 -5.55
CA SER A 39 16.18 -6.40 -4.42
C SER A 39 16.08 -7.90 -4.71
N TYR A 40 16.16 -8.72 -3.65
CA TYR A 40 15.91 -10.16 -3.77
C TYR A 40 14.46 -10.42 -4.21
N LEU A 41 13.51 -9.63 -3.69
CA LEU A 41 12.11 -9.71 -4.06
C LEU A 41 11.90 -9.54 -5.57
N TYR A 42 12.47 -8.49 -6.17
CA TYR A 42 12.37 -8.25 -7.62
C TYR A 42 12.89 -9.45 -8.41
N ARG A 43 14.13 -9.87 -8.13
CA ARG A 43 14.75 -11.01 -8.84
C ARG A 43 13.93 -12.28 -8.75
N SER A 44 13.43 -12.59 -7.56
CA SER A 44 12.68 -13.83 -7.37
C SER A 44 11.28 -13.75 -7.96
N LEU A 45 10.55 -12.63 -7.84
CA LEU A 45 9.24 -12.51 -8.49
C LEU A 45 9.34 -12.54 -10.02
N THR A 46 10.39 -11.92 -10.59
CA THR A 46 10.68 -12.03 -12.02
C THR A 46 11.01 -13.46 -12.43
N ARG A 47 11.81 -14.19 -11.64
CA ARG A 47 12.10 -15.62 -11.88
C ARG A 47 10.84 -16.47 -11.83
N ASP A 48 9.94 -16.15 -10.90
CA ASP A 48 8.66 -16.86 -10.71
C ASP A 48 7.62 -16.46 -11.78
N ASN A 49 8.00 -15.66 -12.79
CA ASN A 49 7.13 -15.12 -13.84
C ASN A 49 5.88 -14.42 -13.31
N VAL A 50 5.98 -13.78 -12.14
CA VAL A 50 4.90 -12.97 -11.59
C VAL A 50 4.72 -11.75 -12.49
N ALA A 51 3.55 -11.63 -13.10
CA ALA A 51 3.17 -10.45 -13.86
C ALA A 51 3.15 -9.22 -12.94
N ASN A 52 3.29 -8.02 -13.52
CA ASN A 52 3.10 -6.74 -12.81
C ASN A 52 4.17 -6.40 -11.74
N VAL A 53 5.40 -6.90 -11.91
CA VAL A 53 6.56 -6.49 -11.10
C VAL A 53 7.21 -5.26 -11.75
N LEU A 54 7.23 -4.15 -11.01
CA LEU A 54 7.69 -2.85 -11.46
C LEU A 54 8.96 -2.47 -10.72
N ALA A 55 10.01 -2.10 -11.46
CA ALA A 55 11.23 -1.57 -10.86
C ALA A 55 10.98 -0.15 -10.36
N LEU A 56 11.13 0.10 -9.06
CA LEU A 56 11.01 1.43 -8.47
C LEU A 56 11.90 1.53 -7.23
N ASP A 57 12.74 2.56 -7.18
CA ASP A 57 13.60 2.80 -6.03
C ASP A 57 12.97 3.82 -5.07
N PHE A 58 13.30 3.68 -3.78
CA PHE A 58 12.73 4.49 -2.71
C PHE A 58 13.83 5.21 -1.94
N PRO A 59 14.36 6.34 -2.47
CA PRO A 59 15.47 7.05 -1.85
C PRO A 59 15.04 7.68 -0.51
N GLY A 60 15.72 7.30 0.57
CA GLY A 60 15.40 7.75 1.93
C GLY A 60 16.00 9.11 2.33
N LYS A 61 17.06 9.57 1.65
CA LYS A 61 17.80 10.80 1.99
C LYS A 61 17.46 11.94 1.04
N LEU A 62 17.27 13.15 1.58
CA LEU A 62 17.00 14.36 0.80
C LEU A 62 18.21 14.80 -0.06
N SER A 63 19.42 14.39 0.32
CA SER A 63 20.65 14.63 -0.46
C SER A 63 20.66 13.95 -1.83
N GLN A 64 19.68 13.07 -2.11
CA GLN A 64 19.48 12.41 -3.40
C GLN A 64 18.33 13.07 -4.19
N GLY A 65 18.23 14.40 -4.16
CA GLY A 65 17.09 15.16 -4.69
C GLY A 65 16.74 14.82 -6.15
N VAL A 66 17.73 14.74 -7.03
CA VAL A 66 17.50 14.36 -8.45
C VAL A 66 16.94 12.94 -8.55
N HIS A 67 17.52 11.99 -7.81
CA HIS A 67 17.04 10.61 -7.81
C HIS A 67 15.61 10.52 -7.27
N LEU A 68 15.30 11.26 -6.18
CA LEU A 68 13.95 11.34 -5.61
C LEU A 68 12.94 11.84 -6.65
N VAL A 69 13.26 12.92 -7.37
CA VAL A 69 12.37 13.48 -8.40
C VAL A 69 12.16 12.49 -9.55
N THR A 70 13.21 11.80 -9.98
CA THR A 70 13.12 10.78 -11.04
C THR A 70 12.20 9.62 -10.62
N GLN A 71 12.39 9.07 -9.42
CA GLN A 71 11.54 7.98 -8.92
C GLN A 71 10.10 8.45 -8.64
N LEU A 72 9.92 9.70 -8.21
CA LEU A 72 8.59 10.29 -8.04
C LEU A 72 7.84 10.41 -9.37
N ARG A 73 8.48 10.92 -10.43
CA ARG A 73 7.90 10.96 -11.78
C ARG A 73 7.55 9.57 -12.27
N ARG A 74 8.43 8.59 -12.03
CA ARG A 74 8.18 7.20 -12.37
C ARG A 74 6.96 6.63 -11.64
N LEU A 75 6.84 6.90 -10.34
CA LEU A 75 5.68 6.48 -9.56
C LEU A 75 4.38 7.13 -10.07
N LEU A 76 4.40 8.41 -10.43
CA LEU A 76 3.25 9.09 -11.04
C LEU A 76 2.84 8.48 -12.38
N SER A 77 3.83 8.08 -13.20
CA SER A 77 3.57 7.35 -14.45
C SER A 77 2.90 6.01 -14.17
N ILE A 78 3.46 5.21 -13.24
CA ILE A 78 2.91 3.92 -12.82
C ILE A 78 1.46 4.05 -12.34
N ILE A 79 1.17 5.06 -11.52
CA ILE A 79 -0.18 5.31 -11.00
C ILE A 79 -1.16 5.56 -12.14
N THR A 80 -0.73 6.32 -13.15
CA THR A 80 -1.58 6.70 -14.28
C THR A 80 -1.72 5.55 -15.28
N GLU A 81 -0.61 4.94 -15.70
CA GLU A 81 -0.56 3.87 -16.69
C GLU A 81 -1.35 2.64 -16.23
N HIS A 82 -1.14 2.21 -14.99
CA HIS A 82 -1.80 1.03 -14.43
C HIS A 82 -3.08 1.36 -13.66
N GLN A 83 -3.56 2.61 -13.73
CA GLN A 83 -4.81 3.04 -13.11
C GLN A 83 -4.90 2.61 -11.63
N ILE A 84 -3.83 2.83 -10.86
CA ILE A 84 -3.72 2.32 -9.49
C ILE A 84 -4.78 2.95 -8.60
N ASP A 85 -5.49 2.12 -7.83
CA ASP A 85 -6.57 2.52 -6.93
C ASP A 85 -6.09 2.60 -5.48
N ILE A 86 -5.19 1.69 -5.09
CA ILE A 86 -4.68 1.56 -3.72
C ILE A 86 -3.17 1.36 -3.77
N ILE A 87 -2.43 2.11 -2.96
CA ILE A 87 -1.00 1.90 -2.74
C ILE A 87 -0.80 1.48 -1.28
N HIS A 88 -0.17 0.34 -1.08
CA HIS A 88 0.17 -0.23 0.22
C HIS A 88 1.67 -0.06 0.49
N THR A 89 1.99 0.66 1.56
CA THR A 89 3.35 0.99 1.98
C THR A 89 3.73 0.27 3.27
N ASN A 90 4.98 -0.14 3.38
CA ASN A 90 5.49 -0.94 4.49
C ASN A 90 6.57 -0.23 5.32
N GLY A 91 7.26 0.75 4.74
CA GLY A 91 8.35 1.48 5.38
C GLY A 91 8.13 2.98 5.48
N SER A 92 9.15 3.68 6.00
CA SER A 92 9.13 5.14 6.03
C SER A 92 9.53 5.77 4.68
N ALA A 93 10.42 5.12 3.92
CA ALA A 93 10.96 5.65 2.67
C ALA A 93 9.92 5.62 1.53
N ASP A 94 9.27 4.47 1.33
CA ASP A 94 8.17 4.30 0.40
C ASP A 94 6.95 5.14 0.81
N ASN A 95 6.60 5.16 2.10
CA ASN A 95 5.49 6.00 2.57
C ASN A 95 5.69 7.49 2.28
N ARG A 96 6.92 8.00 2.40
CA ARG A 96 7.25 9.38 2.03
C ARG A 96 7.11 9.62 0.53
N LEU A 97 7.66 8.75 -0.30
CA LEU A 97 7.58 8.90 -1.75
C LEU A 97 6.12 8.87 -2.24
N VAL A 98 5.31 7.96 -1.69
CA VAL A 98 3.88 7.85 -2.01
C VAL A 98 3.10 9.07 -1.53
N THR A 99 3.46 9.64 -0.39
CA THR A 99 2.87 10.90 0.10
C THR A 99 3.13 12.04 -0.90
N TYR A 100 4.35 12.17 -1.42
CA TYR A 100 4.65 13.15 -2.47
C TYR A 100 3.86 12.86 -3.75
N ALA A 101 3.76 11.59 -4.16
CA ALA A 101 2.98 11.22 -5.33
C ALA A 101 1.50 11.56 -5.15
N ARG A 102 0.94 11.40 -3.94
CA ARG A 102 -0.46 11.73 -3.66
C ARG A 102 -0.75 13.24 -3.79
N LEU A 103 0.21 14.09 -3.42
CA LEU A 103 0.09 15.54 -3.56
C LEU A 103 0.19 16.01 -5.02
N LEU A 104 0.91 15.27 -5.88
CA LEU A 104 1.17 15.65 -7.27
C LEU A 104 0.33 14.89 -8.29
N SER A 105 -0.28 13.77 -7.90
CA SER A 105 -1.07 12.92 -8.80
C SER A 105 -2.39 13.59 -9.15
N ARG A 106 -2.70 13.61 -10.45
CA ARG A 106 -4.02 14.03 -10.96
C ARG A 106 -5.09 12.95 -10.75
N ARG A 107 -4.69 11.68 -10.67
CA ARG A 107 -5.58 10.55 -10.37
C ARG A 107 -5.66 10.35 -8.85
N PRO A 108 -6.87 10.27 -8.25
CA PRO A 108 -7.01 9.93 -6.85
C PRO A 108 -6.72 8.44 -6.62
N PHE A 109 -5.91 8.12 -5.60
CA PHE A 109 -5.66 6.76 -5.13
C PHE A 109 -5.62 6.71 -3.60
N LYS A 110 -5.96 5.59 -2.97
CA LYS A 110 -5.90 5.44 -1.49
C LYS A 110 -4.52 4.97 -1.05
N GLN A 111 -3.98 5.55 0.02
CA GLN A 111 -2.72 5.13 0.63
C GLN A 111 -2.98 4.38 1.95
N VAL A 112 -2.45 3.16 2.05
CA VAL A 112 -2.51 2.29 3.24
C VAL A 112 -1.10 2.07 3.74
N PHE A 113 -0.84 2.39 5.00
CA PHE A 113 0.48 2.19 5.60
C PHE A 113 0.42 1.11 6.66
N THR A 114 1.31 0.12 6.56
CA THR A 114 1.50 -0.90 7.59
C THR A 114 2.84 -0.70 8.27
N LYS A 115 2.80 -0.40 9.57
CA LYS A 115 4.01 -0.22 10.38
C LYS A 115 4.37 -1.54 11.05
N HIS A 116 5.54 -2.06 10.68
CA HIS A 116 6.10 -3.31 11.22
C HIS A 116 7.03 -3.11 12.42
N ASN A 117 7.35 -1.85 12.79
CA ASN A 117 8.28 -1.54 13.87
C ASN A 117 7.57 -1.35 15.23
N GLY A 118 8.03 -2.10 16.25
CA GLY A 118 7.62 -1.99 17.65
C GLY A 118 8.17 -0.76 18.40
N PHE A 119 8.90 0.14 17.72
CA PHE A 119 9.35 1.39 18.35
C PHE A 119 8.14 2.27 18.70
N PRO A 120 8.06 2.77 19.95
CA PRO A 120 7.05 3.74 20.33
C PRO A 120 7.15 4.96 19.41
N VAL A 121 6.02 5.58 19.08
CA VAL A 121 6.01 6.87 18.37
C VAL A 121 6.49 7.92 19.36
N ARG A 122 7.79 7.96 19.64
CA ARG A 122 8.46 8.97 20.46
C ARG A 122 9.31 9.82 19.54
N GLY A 123 8.98 11.11 19.51
CA GLY A 123 9.72 12.09 18.73
C GLY A 123 8.78 13.17 18.24
N ARG A 124 9.10 14.41 18.61
CA ARG A 124 8.61 15.64 17.99
C ARG A 124 9.10 15.66 16.54
N TYR A 125 8.50 14.82 15.69
CA TYR A 125 8.79 14.78 14.26
C TYR A 125 8.29 16.08 13.62
N PRO A 126 9.10 16.77 12.79
CA PRO A 126 8.56 17.75 11.84
C PRO A 126 7.62 17.09 10.80
N ASN A 127 7.66 15.75 10.69
CA ASN A 127 6.80 14.93 9.81
C ASN A 127 5.43 14.56 10.42
N GLY A 128 5.16 14.93 11.68
CA GLY A 128 3.90 14.60 12.36
C GLY A 128 2.67 15.33 11.80
N ALA A 129 2.86 16.50 11.18
CA ALA A 129 1.79 17.29 10.58
C ALA A 129 1.35 16.75 9.21
N PHE A 130 2.28 16.23 8.39
CA PHE A 130 2.00 15.73 7.04
C PHE A 130 1.42 14.31 6.98
N SER A 131 1.68 13.49 8.00
CA SER A 131 1.25 12.07 7.99
C SER A 131 -0.22 11.87 8.36
N LYS A 132 -0.80 12.78 9.15
CA LYS A 132 -2.14 12.63 9.74
C LYS A 132 -3.32 12.76 8.76
N PRO A 133 -3.33 13.67 7.76
CA PRO A 133 -4.46 13.75 6.83
C PRO A 133 -4.33 12.84 5.60
N ILE A 134 -3.16 12.25 5.35
CA ILE A 134 -2.83 11.61 4.06
C ILE A 134 -2.89 10.08 4.13
N THR A 135 -2.53 9.48 5.28
CA THR A 135 -2.57 8.03 5.48
C THR A 135 -3.96 7.61 5.96
N ARG A 136 -4.72 6.90 5.12
CA ARG A 136 -6.15 6.62 5.40
C ARG A 136 -6.36 5.42 6.33
N LEU A 137 -5.39 4.51 6.40
CA LEU A 137 -5.45 3.35 7.29
C LEU A 137 -4.05 3.00 7.77
N PHE A 138 -3.90 2.90 9.08
CA PHE A 138 -2.67 2.49 9.76
C PHE A 138 -2.88 1.10 10.33
N LEU A 139 -2.16 0.11 9.80
CA LEU A 139 -2.17 -1.25 10.33
C LEU A 139 -0.88 -1.49 11.11
N SER A 140 -1.02 -1.98 12.34
CA SER A 140 0.12 -2.37 13.17
C SER A 140 0.07 -3.87 13.44
N ALA A 141 1.19 -4.54 13.24
CA ALA A 141 1.33 -5.98 13.45
C ALA A 141 1.39 -6.40 14.94
N SER A 142 1.35 -5.45 15.89
CA SER A 142 1.40 -5.76 17.32
C SER A 142 0.52 -4.83 18.16
N ARG A 143 -0.13 -5.37 19.20
CA ARG A 143 -0.93 -4.65 20.22
C ARG A 143 -0.10 -3.74 21.13
N PHE A 144 1.24 -3.73 21.00
CA PHE A 144 2.17 -3.02 21.86
C PHE A 144 2.50 -1.63 21.30
N ILE A 145 1.49 -0.78 21.14
CA ILE A 145 1.68 0.66 20.95
C ILE A 145 0.77 1.35 21.97
N SER A 146 1.39 1.76 23.09
CA SER A 146 0.74 2.44 24.22
C SER A 146 -0.03 3.70 23.77
N PRO A 147 -1.21 3.97 24.36
CA PRO A 147 -2.15 4.97 23.90
C PRO A 147 -1.73 6.37 24.37
N SER A 148 -1.02 7.11 23.52
CA SER A 148 -1.02 8.58 23.61
C SER A 148 -1.78 9.16 22.42
N GLY A 149 -3.11 9.14 22.55
CA GLY A 149 -4.00 10.02 21.79
C GLY A 149 -4.78 9.42 20.61
N PHE A 150 -4.68 8.11 20.35
CA PHE A 150 -5.59 7.46 19.40
C PHE A 150 -6.75 6.81 20.15
N ARG A 151 -7.97 7.27 19.87
CA ARG A 151 -9.18 6.51 20.22
C ARG A 151 -9.15 5.25 19.35
N PHE A 152 -8.71 4.14 19.94
CA PHE A 152 -8.67 2.84 19.29
C PHE A 152 -10.08 2.45 18.87
N SER A 153 -10.31 2.31 17.57
CA SER A 153 -11.36 1.40 17.10
C SER A 153 -10.74 0.01 17.09
N PRO A 154 -11.36 -1.01 17.70
CA PRO A 154 -10.75 -2.33 17.84
C PRO A 154 -10.38 -2.90 16.47
N ILE A 155 -9.31 -3.69 16.47
CA ILE A 155 -8.71 -4.40 15.34
C ILE A 155 -9.83 -4.95 14.43
N ARG A 156 -10.01 -4.34 13.26
CA ARG A 156 -10.77 -4.94 12.17
C ARG A 156 -9.80 -5.84 11.42
N LEU A 157 -9.99 -7.15 11.55
CA LEU A 157 -9.36 -8.15 10.68
C LEU A 157 -9.55 -7.72 9.22
N TRP A 158 -8.59 -8.07 8.36
CA TRP A 158 -8.59 -7.73 6.93
C TRP A 158 -9.92 -8.05 6.23
N SER A 159 -10.58 -9.13 6.63
CA SER A 159 -11.94 -9.51 6.21
C SER A 159 -13.00 -8.42 6.50
N SER A 160 -12.93 -7.77 7.65
CA SER A 160 -13.85 -6.71 8.06
C SER A 160 -13.55 -5.35 7.41
N VAL A 161 -12.31 -5.10 6.98
CA VAL A 161 -11.95 -3.89 6.21
C VAL A 161 -12.49 -3.99 4.79
N MET A 162 -12.36 -5.16 4.15
CA MET A 162 -12.93 -5.41 2.82
C MET A 162 -14.46 -5.32 2.80
N ALA A 163 -15.13 -5.82 3.84
CA ALA A 163 -16.59 -5.72 3.98
C ALA A 163 -17.12 -4.27 4.17
N SER A 164 -16.24 -3.32 4.52
CA SER A 164 -16.62 -1.92 4.79
C SER A 164 -16.36 -0.97 3.61
N ILE A 165 -15.85 -1.48 2.49
CA ILE A 165 -15.71 -0.71 1.25
C ILE A 165 -17.04 -0.80 0.49
N PRO A 166 -17.75 0.31 0.23
CA PRO A 166 -19.01 0.25 -0.49
C PRO A 166 -18.76 -0.31 -1.88
N THR A 167 -19.37 -1.47 -2.18
CA THR A 167 -19.51 -1.98 -3.53
C THR A 167 -20.43 -1.01 -4.27
N THR A 168 -19.86 -0.16 -5.12
CA THR A 168 -20.66 0.55 -6.14
C THR A 168 -21.11 -0.50 -7.16
N GLY A 169 -22.20 -1.19 -6.82
CA GLY A 169 -22.98 -2.09 -7.66
C GLY A 169 -24.38 -1.51 -7.76
N ASP A 170 -24.66 -1.04 -8.95
CA ASP A 170 -25.91 -0.45 -9.45
C ASP A 170 -27.15 -1.26 -9.01
N ARG A 171 -28.09 -0.63 -8.29
CA ARG A 171 -29.43 -1.19 -8.09
C ARG A 171 -30.27 -0.94 -9.34
N ARG A 172 -30.14 -1.84 -10.31
CA ARG A 172 -31.25 -2.18 -11.20
C ARG A 172 -31.35 -3.69 -11.27
N SER A 173 -32.13 -4.27 -10.35
CA SER A 173 -32.62 -5.64 -10.46
C SER A 173 -34.13 -5.58 -10.60
N ALA A 174 -34.55 -5.89 -11.82
CA ALA A 174 -35.91 -6.19 -12.22
C ALA A 174 -36.53 -7.27 -11.33
N SER A 175 -37.85 -7.21 -11.18
CA SER A 175 -38.66 -8.27 -10.59
C SER A 175 -38.48 -9.57 -11.38
N CYS A 176 -38.10 -10.65 -10.70
CA CYS A 176 -38.34 -11.99 -11.21
C CYS A 176 -38.97 -12.83 -10.09
N ARG A 177 -40.13 -13.40 -10.41
CA ARG A 177 -41.00 -14.17 -9.52
C ARG A 177 -40.31 -15.48 -9.11
N GLN A 178 -40.50 -15.88 -7.87
CA GLN A 178 -40.20 -17.25 -7.42
C GLN A 178 -41.24 -18.23 -7.97
N PRO A 179 -40.86 -19.44 -8.42
CA PRO A 179 -41.79 -20.56 -8.50
C PRO A 179 -41.94 -21.19 -7.11
N ARG A 180 -43.20 -21.43 -6.71
CA ARG A 180 -43.55 -22.35 -5.64
C ARG A 180 -43.31 -23.77 -6.14
N PHE A 181 -42.74 -24.61 -5.28
CA PHE A 181 -42.88 -26.05 -5.40
C PHE A 181 -43.80 -26.50 -4.26
N ASP A 182 -44.87 -27.19 -4.65
CA ASP A 182 -45.75 -27.99 -3.80
C ASP A 182 -45.01 -29.24 -3.28
#